data_AF-A0A973DNP4-F1
#
_entry.id   AF-A0A973DNP4-F1
#
_cell.length_a   1.000
_cell.length_b   1.000
_cell.length_c   1.000
_cell.angle_alpha   90.00
_cell.angle_beta   90.00
_cell.angle_gamma   90.00
#
_symmetry.space_group_name_H-M   'P 1'
#
loop_
_entity.id
_entity.type
_entity.pdbx_description
1 polymer ?
#
loop_
_entity_poly.entity_id
_entity_poly.type
_entity_poly.pdbx_seq_one_letter_code
_entity_poly.pdbx_strand_id
1 'polypeptide(L)'
;MNNKKALQQKYQLLVNQYHGDLFRYAFWLTGDKHIAEDILQETFLRAWKAIDQLQEVKAAKAWLITILRRENARRFERKQLQLVDIDTVQIVDESNDHEDQQQHQQLRRAIMMLATEYREPLMLQIIAGFSGDEIASLLSLNKNTVMTRLFRAKKQLTILMNNATEEIVDDE
;
A
#
# COMPACT_ATOMS: atom_id res chain seq x y z
N MET A 1 -25.07 -0.67 28.35
CA MET A 1 -24.23 -1.82 27.93
C MET A 1 -24.30 -2.18 26.45
N ASN A 2 -25.34 -1.79 25.67
CA ASN A 2 -25.49 -2.20 24.26
C ASN A 2 -24.54 -1.51 23.24
N ASN A 3 -24.15 -0.25 23.47
CA ASN A 3 -23.37 0.51 22.48
C ASN A 3 -21.91 0.01 22.36
N LYS A 4 -21.23 -0.25 23.48
CA LYS A 4 -19.83 -0.73 23.50
C LYS A 4 -19.67 -2.08 22.79
N LYS A 5 -20.62 -3.00 22.95
CA LYS A 5 -20.62 -4.32 22.30
C LYS A 5 -20.83 -4.20 20.79
N ALA A 6 -21.72 -3.32 20.35
CA ALA A 6 -21.95 -3.06 18.93
C ALA A 6 -20.71 -2.44 18.25
N LEU A 7 -20.04 -1.48 18.91
CA LEU A 7 -18.78 -0.90 18.42
C LEU A 7 -17.68 -1.95 18.31
N GLN A 8 -17.55 -2.83 19.31
CA GLN A 8 -16.58 -3.94 19.28
C GLN A 8 -16.85 -4.91 18.12
N GLN A 9 -18.12 -5.28 17.88
CA GLN A 9 -18.49 -6.14 16.75
C GLN A 9 -18.18 -5.48 15.41
N LYS A 10 -18.54 -4.20 15.26
CA LYS A 10 -18.24 -3.41 14.07
C LYS A 10 -16.73 -3.37 13.80
N TYR A 11 -15.93 -3.15 14.85
CA TYR A 11 -14.48 -3.14 14.75
C TYR A 11 -13.92 -4.50 14.32
N GLN A 12 -14.39 -5.58 14.94
CA GLN A 12 -13.95 -6.92 14.59
C GLN A 12 -14.24 -7.26 13.12
N LEU A 13 -15.42 -6.85 12.61
CA LEU A 13 -15.76 -7.02 11.19
C LEU A 13 -14.80 -6.25 10.28
N LEU A 14 -14.44 -5.02 10.63
CA LEU A 14 -13.47 -4.23 9.86
C LEU A 14 -12.09 -4.89 9.83
N VAL A 15 -11.59 -5.33 11.00
CA VAL A 15 -10.30 -6.00 11.10
C VAL A 15 -10.31 -7.29 10.26
N ASN A 16 -11.28 -8.17 10.48
CA ASN A 16 -11.37 -9.43 9.77
C ASN A 16 -11.46 -9.25 8.24
N GLN A 17 -12.24 -8.27 7.80
CA GLN A 17 -12.47 -8.02 6.37
C GLN A 17 -11.26 -7.39 5.68
N TYR A 18 -10.58 -6.44 6.32
CA TYR A 18 -9.62 -5.56 5.65
C TYR A 18 -8.17 -5.74 6.08
N HIS A 19 -7.88 -6.54 7.10
CA HIS A 19 -6.50 -6.77 7.57
C HIS A 19 -5.55 -7.17 6.44
N GLY A 20 -5.91 -8.18 5.64
CA GLY A 20 -5.05 -8.66 4.55
C GLY A 20 -4.77 -7.61 3.47
N ASP A 21 -5.78 -6.85 3.06
CA ASP A 21 -5.63 -5.79 2.05
C ASP A 21 -4.77 -4.63 2.57
N LEU A 22 -5.02 -4.20 3.82
CA LEU A 22 -4.27 -3.12 4.44
C LEU A 22 -2.81 -3.54 4.71
N PHE A 23 -2.58 -4.78 5.15
CA PHE A 23 -1.23 -5.31 5.33
C PHE A 23 -0.46 -5.32 4.01
N ARG A 24 -1.06 -5.87 2.93
CA ARG A 24 -0.43 -5.90 1.60
C ARG A 24 -0.11 -4.49 1.10
N TYR A 25 -1.02 -3.54 1.30
CA TYR A 25 -0.79 -2.15 0.94
C TYR A 25 0.33 -1.50 1.76
N ALA A 26 0.35 -1.70 3.08
CA ALA A 26 1.40 -1.19 3.97
C ALA A 26 2.78 -1.81 3.65
N PHE A 27 2.84 -3.12 3.43
CA PHE A 27 4.07 -3.83 3.07
C PHE A 27 4.64 -3.33 1.75
N TRP A 28 3.75 -3.08 0.80
CA TRP A 28 4.17 -2.50 -0.46
C TRP A 28 4.68 -1.06 -0.29
N LEU A 29 4.05 -0.23 0.56
CA LEU A 29 4.49 1.15 0.79
C LEU A 29 5.87 1.23 1.47
N THR A 30 6.20 0.23 2.28
CA THR A 30 7.29 0.33 3.26
C THR A 30 8.52 -0.47 2.90
N GLY A 31 8.39 -1.51 2.08
CA GLY A 31 9.51 -2.42 1.82
C GLY A 31 9.65 -3.53 2.87
N ASP A 32 9.18 -3.30 4.10
CA ASP A 32 9.60 -4.03 5.29
C ASP A 32 8.39 -4.55 6.08
N LYS A 33 8.46 -5.81 6.49
CA LYS A 33 7.36 -6.50 7.18
C LYS A 33 7.04 -5.90 8.55
N HIS A 34 8.06 -5.67 9.37
CA HIS A 34 7.87 -5.14 10.73
C HIS A 34 7.29 -3.74 10.69
N ILE A 35 7.80 -2.90 9.79
CA ILE A 35 7.29 -1.55 9.59
C ILE A 35 5.85 -1.57 9.07
N ALA A 36 5.52 -2.51 8.18
CA ALA A 36 4.15 -2.67 7.69
C ALA A 36 3.18 -3.10 8.80
N GLU A 37 3.60 -4.04 9.65
CA GLU A 37 2.84 -4.48 10.83
C GLU A 37 2.60 -3.31 11.79
N ASP A 38 3.62 -2.50 12.06
CA ASP A 38 3.51 -1.31 12.93
C ASP A 38 2.49 -0.30 12.38
N ILE A 39 2.57 0.02 11.09
CA ILE A 39 1.63 0.94 10.43
C ILE A 39 0.21 0.37 10.46
N LEU A 40 0.05 -0.94 10.24
CA LEU A 40 -1.24 -1.59 10.27
C LEU A 40 -1.86 -1.55 11.68
N GLN A 41 -1.06 -1.82 12.71
CA GLN A 41 -1.50 -1.76 14.11
C GLN A 41 -1.94 -0.35 14.49
N GLU A 42 -1.16 0.69 14.17
CA GLU A 42 -1.54 2.08 14.45
C GLU A 42 -2.79 2.47 13.64
N THR A 43 -2.91 2.02 12.39
CA THR A 43 -4.10 2.22 11.55
C THR A 43 -5.35 1.69 12.25
N PHE A 44 -5.31 0.45 12.75
CA PHE A 44 -6.44 -0.15 13.44
C PHE A 44 -6.70 0.47 14.81
N LEU A 45 -5.66 0.86 15.55
CA LEU A 45 -5.81 1.60 16.81
C LEU A 45 -6.52 2.94 16.60
N ARG A 46 -6.18 3.66 15.53
CA ARG A 46 -6.85 4.90 15.14
C ARG A 46 -8.26 4.66 14.66
N ALA A 47 -8.48 3.61 13.89
CA ALA A 47 -9.81 3.20 13.47
C ALA A 47 -10.69 2.90 14.68
N TRP A 48 -10.19 2.18 15.69
CA TRP A 48 -10.92 1.92 16.93
C TRP A 48 -11.37 3.21 17.63
N LYS A 49 -10.49 4.20 17.73
CA LYS A 49 -10.78 5.50 18.36
C LYS A 49 -11.81 6.35 17.61
N ALA A 50 -12.02 6.10 16.31
CA ALA A 50 -12.88 6.90 15.44
C ALA A 50 -13.99 6.06 14.77
N ILE A 51 -14.23 4.84 15.24
CA ILE A 51 -15.15 3.89 14.58
C ILE A 51 -16.63 4.33 14.65
N ASP A 52 -16.95 5.17 15.63
CA ASP A 52 -18.22 5.86 15.79
C ASP A 52 -18.49 6.87 14.65
N GLN A 53 -17.45 7.42 14.02
CA GLN A 53 -17.55 8.36 12.91
C GLN A 53 -17.82 7.66 11.56
N LEU A 54 -17.54 6.36 11.45
CA LEU A 54 -17.78 5.60 10.23
C LEU A 54 -19.28 5.35 10.03
N GLN A 55 -19.96 6.20 9.27
CA GLN A 55 -21.41 6.07 9.05
C GLN A 55 -21.76 4.94 8.08
N GLU A 56 -20.95 4.76 7.02
CA GLU A 56 -21.27 3.84 5.93
C GLU A 56 -20.26 2.69 5.82
N VAL A 57 -20.77 1.46 5.77
CA VAL A 57 -19.94 0.25 5.59
C VAL A 57 -19.21 0.26 4.26
N LYS A 58 -19.84 0.78 3.19
CA LYS A 58 -19.23 0.86 1.85
C LYS A 58 -17.98 1.75 1.81
N ALA A 59 -17.95 2.78 2.65
CA ALA A 59 -16.82 3.69 2.76
C ALA A 59 -15.67 3.14 3.63
N ALA A 60 -15.86 2.02 4.33
CA ALA A 60 -14.93 1.51 5.32
C ALA A 60 -13.52 1.27 4.77
N LYS A 61 -13.41 0.67 3.58
CA LYS A 61 -12.11 0.39 2.94
C LYS A 61 -11.36 1.69 2.62
N ALA A 62 -12.03 2.65 1.97
CA ALA A 62 -11.45 3.94 1.63
C ALA A 62 -11.04 4.74 2.88
N TRP A 63 -11.87 4.68 3.93
CA TRP A 63 -11.59 5.31 5.22
C TRP A 63 -10.34 4.71 5.89
N LEU A 64 -10.23 3.38 5.95
CA LEU A 64 -9.06 2.70 6.52
C LEU A 64 -7.79 2.98 5.73
N ILE A 65 -7.86 2.98 4.40
CA ILE A 65 -6.73 3.33 3.52
C ILE A 65 -6.30 4.78 3.77
N THR A 66 -7.25 5.70 3.99
CA THR A 66 -6.94 7.09 4.32
C THR A 66 -6.18 7.20 5.65
N ILE A 67 -6.59 6.45 6.67
CA ILE A 67 -5.87 6.40 7.96
C ILE A 67 -4.46 5.84 7.75
N LEU A 68 -4.34 4.72 7.03
CA LEU A 68 -3.05 4.05 6.77
C LEU A 68 -2.07 4.97 6.03
N ARG A 69 -2.51 5.65 4.97
CA ARG A 69 -1.69 6.62 4.23
C ARG A 69 -1.17 7.73 5.16
N ARG A 70 -2.01 8.22 6.08
CA ARG A 70 -1.61 9.22 7.08
C ARG A 70 -0.60 8.68 8.09
N GLU A 71 -0.74 7.43 8.54
CA GLU A 71 0.26 6.80 9.42
C GLU A 71 1.60 6.60 8.72
N ASN A 72 1.59 6.16 7.45
CA ASN A 72 2.80 6.07 6.66
C ASN A 72 3.47 7.44 6.48
N ALA A 73 2.70 8.51 6.19
CA ALA A 73 3.24 9.86 6.07
C ALA A 73 3.86 10.37 7.39
N ARG A 74 3.17 10.18 8.53
CA ARG A 74 3.68 10.53 9.87
C ARG A 74 5.01 9.89 10.21
N ARG A 75 5.28 8.69 9.68
CA ARG A 75 6.57 8.02 9.87
C ARG A 75 7.72 8.82 9.27
N PHE A 76 7.53 9.45 8.12
CA PHE A 76 8.56 10.29 7.49
C PHE A 76 8.77 11.60 8.25
N GLU A 77 7.70 12.22 8.78
CA GLU A 77 7.81 13.40 9.65
C GLU A 77 8.63 13.10 10.91
N ARG A 78 8.43 11.91 11.51
CA ARG A 78 9.20 11.46 12.70
C ARG A 78 10.64 11.07 12.37
N LYS A 79 10.88 10.44 11.21
CA LYS A 79 12.21 10.07 10.73
C LYS A 79 13.05 11.27 10.30
N GLN A 80 12.45 12.34 9.76
CA GLN A 80 13.21 13.57 9.42
C GLN A 80 13.86 14.22 10.66
N LEU A 81 13.34 13.96 11.87
CA LEU A 81 13.94 14.42 13.12
C LEU A 81 15.10 13.52 13.63
N GLN A 82 15.26 12.33 13.05
CA GLN A 82 16.31 11.36 13.40
C GLN A 82 17.07 10.99 12.13
N LEU A 83 18.04 11.82 11.74
CA LEU A 83 19.01 11.46 10.70
C LEU A 83 19.83 10.26 11.21
N VAL A 84 19.57 9.09 10.65
CA VAL A 84 20.45 7.93 10.72
C VAL A 84 20.60 7.41 9.30
N ASP A 85 21.85 7.22 8.89
CA ASP A 85 22.23 6.55 7.64
C ASP A 85 21.57 5.17 7.58
N ILE A 86 20.86 4.88 6.50
CA ILE A 86 20.25 3.56 6.29
C ILE A 86 21.08 2.86 5.23
N ASP A 87 21.98 1.98 5.69
CA ASP A 87 22.48 0.90 4.88
C ASP A 87 21.30 0.14 4.28
N THR A 88 21.35 -0.05 2.96
CA THR A 88 20.38 -0.81 2.18
C THR A 88 20.28 -2.23 2.71
N VAL A 89 19.26 -2.51 3.51
CA VAL A 89 18.92 -3.88 3.93
C VAL A 89 18.34 -4.61 2.73
N GLN A 90 19.11 -5.57 2.20
CA GLN A 90 18.59 -6.59 1.30
C GLN A 90 17.70 -7.54 2.11
N ILE A 91 16.44 -7.66 1.71
CA ILE A 91 15.50 -8.59 2.31
C ILE A 91 15.61 -9.91 1.53
N VAL A 92 16.24 -10.90 2.15
CA VAL A 92 16.21 -12.31 1.72
C VAL A 92 15.03 -12.95 2.43
N ASP A 93 14.06 -13.48 1.66
CA ASP A 93 12.94 -14.25 2.17
C ASP A 93 13.18 -15.72 1.81
N GLU A 94 13.55 -16.53 2.80
CA GLU A 94 13.79 -17.97 2.65
C GLU A 94 12.45 -18.73 2.68
N SER A 95 11.89 -19.04 1.51
CA SER A 95 11.01 -20.21 1.32
C SER A 95 10.68 -20.48 -0.16
N ASN A 96 11.08 -21.67 -0.61
CA ASN A 96 10.81 -22.40 -1.86
C ASN A 96 9.70 -21.88 -2.80
N ASP A 97 10.10 -21.09 -3.81
CA ASP A 97 9.86 -21.28 -5.25
C ASP A 97 10.67 -20.20 -5.99
N HIS A 98 11.87 -20.57 -6.47
CA HIS A 98 12.91 -19.60 -6.83
C HIS A 98 12.52 -18.68 -8.02
N GLU A 99 11.74 -19.18 -8.98
CA GLU A 99 11.33 -18.38 -10.16
C GLU A 99 10.25 -17.35 -9.81
N ASP A 100 9.22 -17.75 -9.05
CA ASP A 100 8.15 -16.85 -8.63
C ASP A 100 8.69 -15.73 -7.72
N GLN A 101 9.58 -16.07 -6.77
CA GLN A 101 10.20 -15.07 -5.89
C GLN A 101 11.03 -14.04 -6.67
N GLN A 102 11.77 -14.46 -7.69
CA GLN A 102 12.56 -13.54 -8.52
C GLN A 102 11.67 -12.59 -9.32
N GLN A 103 10.62 -13.10 -9.97
CA GLN A 103 9.65 -12.27 -10.69
C GLN A 103 8.93 -11.29 -9.76
N HIS A 104 8.55 -11.73 -8.55
CA HIS A 104 7.95 -10.88 -7.53
C HIS A 104 8.89 -9.77 -7.07
N GLN A 105 10.18 -10.06 -6.90
CA GLN A 105 11.19 -9.07 -6.54
C GLN A 105 11.43 -8.06 -7.66
N GLN A 106 11.54 -8.52 -8.91
CA GLN A 106 11.70 -7.64 -10.08
C GLN A 106 10.49 -6.69 -10.23
N LEU A 107 9.27 -7.22 -10.13
CA LEU A 107 8.05 -6.43 -10.14
C LEU A 107 8.06 -5.37 -9.03
N ARG A 108 8.46 -5.76 -7.81
CA ARG A 108 8.57 -4.83 -6.69
C ARG A 108 9.58 -3.71 -6.97
N ARG A 109 10.76 -4.03 -7.51
CA ARG A 109 11.78 -3.04 -7.87
C ARG A 109 11.30 -2.09 -8.97
N ALA A 110 10.73 -2.61 -10.05
CA ALA A 110 10.20 -1.83 -11.16
C ALA A 110 9.10 -0.87 -10.67
N ILE A 111 8.20 -1.35 -9.82
CA ILE A 111 7.18 -0.51 -9.20
C ILE A 111 7.80 0.58 -8.31
N MET A 112 8.85 0.26 -7.53
CA MET A 112 9.57 1.24 -6.70
C MET A 112 10.36 2.28 -7.49
N MET A 113 10.64 2.05 -8.77
CA MET A 113 11.24 3.04 -9.67
C MET A 113 10.22 4.05 -10.22
N LEU A 114 8.92 3.73 -10.21
CA LEU A 114 7.87 4.66 -10.65
C LEU A 114 7.81 5.87 -9.71
N ALA A 115 7.68 7.08 -10.25
CA ALA A 115 7.43 8.26 -9.42
C ALA A 115 6.16 8.10 -8.58
N THR A 116 6.13 8.66 -7.36
CA THR A 116 5.02 8.51 -6.40
C THR A 116 3.66 8.82 -7.01
N GLU A 117 3.59 9.83 -7.90
CA GLU A 117 2.35 10.22 -8.57
C GLU A 117 1.77 9.16 -9.53
N TYR A 118 2.58 8.24 -10.04
CA TYR A 118 2.15 7.11 -10.89
C TYR A 118 1.95 5.85 -10.04
N ARG A 119 2.90 5.65 -9.12
CA ARG A 119 3.00 4.52 -8.23
C ARG A 119 1.80 4.42 -7.28
N GLU A 120 1.39 5.51 -6.65
CA GLU A 120 0.31 5.50 -5.65
C GLU A 120 -1.08 5.16 -6.24
N PRO A 121 -1.56 5.80 -7.32
CA PRO A 121 -2.82 5.39 -7.97
C PRO A 121 -2.81 3.93 -8.42
N LEU A 122 -1.68 3.44 -8.96
CA LEU A 122 -1.55 2.07 -9.45
C LEU A 122 -1.79 1.06 -8.33
N MET A 123 -1.27 1.30 -7.13
CA MET A 123 -1.45 0.39 -6.00
C MET A 123 -2.82 0.45 -5.35
N LEU A 124 -3.41 1.64 -5.32
CA LEU A 124 -4.79 1.78 -4.90
C LEU A 124 -5.71 0.97 -5.82
N GLN A 125 -5.40 0.91 -7.11
CA GLN A 125 -6.13 0.06 -8.05
C GLN A 125 -5.84 -1.43 -7.86
N ILE A 126 -4.56 -1.84 -7.85
CA ILE A 126 -4.20 -3.27 -7.92
C ILE A 126 -4.37 -3.97 -6.56
N ILE A 127 -3.89 -3.36 -5.48
CA ILE A 127 -3.89 -4.01 -4.15
C ILE A 127 -5.14 -3.64 -3.35
N ALA A 128 -5.50 -2.35 -3.36
CA ALA A 128 -6.68 -1.92 -2.63
C ALA A 128 -7.98 -2.05 -3.44
N GLY A 129 -7.91 -2.40 -4.74
CA GLY A 129 -9.08 -2.72 -5.56
C GLY A 129 -9.99 -1.53 -5.87
N PHE A 130 -9.50 -0.30 -5.76
CA PHE A 130 -10.31 0.90 -6.02
C PHE A 130 -10.50 1.14 -7.52
N SER A 131 -11.69 1.61 -7.86
CA SER A 131 -12.01 2.17 -9.18
C SER A 131 -11.30 3.51 -9.39
N GLY A 132 -11.22 3.96 -10.64
CA GLY A 132 -10.65 5.27 -10.97
C GLY A 132 -11.37 6.43 -10.29
N ASP A 133 -12.69 6.31 -10.08
CA ASP A 133 -13.49 7.32 -9.39
C ASP A 133 -13.16 7.38 -7.89
N GLU A 134 -13.07 6.23 -7.23
CA GLU A 134 -12.71 6.16 -5.82
C GLU A 134 -11.28 6.68 -5.57
N ILE A 135 -10.35 6.37 -6.47
CA ILE A 135 -8.97 6.89 -6.41
C ILE A 135 -8.97 8.40 -6.59
N ALA A 136 -9.77 8.95 -7.50
CA ALA A 136 -9.90 10.39 -7.72
C ALA A 136 -10.38 11.09 -6.43
N SER A 137 -11.41 10.55 -5.78
CA SER A 137 -11.87 11.06 -4.48
C SER A 137 -10.81 10.94 -3.39
N LEU A 138 -10.15 9.77 -3.28
CA LEU A 138 -9.17 9.49 -2.21
C LEU A 138 -7.91 10.36 -2.32
N LEU A 139 -7.48 10.66 -3.55
CA LEU A 139 -6.30 11.47 -3.83
C LEU A 139 -6.63 12.96 -4.04
N SER A 140 -7.90 13.35 -4.01
CA SER A 140 -8.36 14.71 -4.33
C SER A 140 -7.87 15.18 -5.71
N LEU A 141 -8.04 14.33 -6.73
CA LEU A 141 -7.66 14.58 -8.12
C LEU A 141 -8.87 14.48 -9.04
N ASN A 142 -8.77 15.02 -10.25
CA ASN A 142 -9.78 14.75 -11.28
C ASN A 142 -9.62 13.31 -11.85
N LYS A 143 -10.73 12.71 -12.29
CA LYS A 143 -10.77 11.36 -12.87
C LYS A 143 -9.83 11.18 -14.06
N ASN A 144 -9.80 12.12 -15.00
CA ASN A 144 -8.93 12.08 -16.18
C ASN A 144 -7.44 12.08 -15.82
N THR A 145 -7.05 12.81 -14.77
CA THR A 145 -5.69 12.82 -14.22
C THR A 145 -5.35 11.45 -13.64
N VAL A 146 -6.27 10.85 -12.87
CA VAL A 146 -6.10 9.48 -12.36
C VAL A 146 -5.95 8.48 -13.50
N MET A 147 -6.83 8.53 -14.50
CA MET A 147 -6.78 7.61 -15.66
C MET A 147 -5.48 7.77 -16.45
N THR A 148 -5.02 9.01 -16.65
CA THR A 148 -3.75 9.31 -17.31
C THR A 148 -2.57 8.79 -16.50
N ARG A 149 -2.56 8.99 -15.19
CA ARG A 149 -1.52 8.49 -14.28
C ARG A 149 -1.47 6.97 -14.27
N LEU A 150 -2.62 6.30 -14.18
CA LEU A 150 -2.72 4.84 -14.25
C LEU A 150 -2.21 4.29 -15.59
N PHE A 151 -2.57 4.92 -16.70
CA PHE A 151 -2.09 4.53 -18.02
C PHE A 151 -0.56 4.67 -18.13
N ARG A 152 -0.02 5.82 -17.70
CA ARG A 152 1.44 6.06 -17.70
C ARG A 152 2.17 5.10 -16.76
N ALA A 153 1.62 4.83 -15.58
CA ALA A 153 2.18 3.88 -14.62
C ALA A 153 2.30 2.48 -15.23
N LYS A 154 1.24 1.99 -15.88
CA LYS A 154 1.24 0.68 -16.56
C LYS A 154 2.26 0.63 -17.69
N LYS A 155 2.32 1.68 -18.53
CA LYS A 155 3.28 1.76 -19.63
C LYS A 155 4.73 1.77 -19.14
N GLN A 156 5.03 2.58 -18.12
CA GLN A 156 6.37 2.63 -17.52
C GLN A 156 6.74 1.29 -16.88
N LEU A 157 5.80 0.64 -16.19
CA LEU A 157 6.04 -0.66 -15.60
C LEU A 157 6.35 -1.72 -16.65
N THR A 158 5.64 -1.74 -17.78
CA THR A 158 5.95 -2.65 -18.90
C THR A 158 7.37 -2.43 -19.43
N ILE A 159 7.80 -1.17 -19.61
CA ILE A 159 9.16 -0.86 -20.08
C ILE A 159 10.21 -1.33 -19.07
N LEU A 160 10.01 -1.03 -17.78
CA LEU A 160 10.94 -1.42 -16.72
C LEU A 160 11.06 -2.95 -16.58
N MET A 161 9.94 -3.66 -16.73
CA MET A 161 9.94 -5.12 -16.70
C MET A 161 10.61 -5.74 -17.94
N ASN A 162 10.42 -5.16 -19.13
CA ASN A 162 11.05 -5.66 -20.36
C ASN A 162 12.57 -5.46 -20.35
N ASN A 163 13.04 -4.28 -19.93
CA ASN A 163 14.47 -4.00 -19.86
C ASN A 163 15.18 -4.89 -18.81
N ALA A 164 14.50 -5.19 -17.70
CA ALA A 164 15.02 -6.13 -16.70
C ALA A 164 15.11 -7.57 -17.21
N THR A 165 14.30 -7.95 -18.19
CA THR A 165 14.38 -9.27 -18.84
C THR A 165 15.54 -9.35 -19.83
N GLU A 166 15.87 -8.26 -20.52
CA GLU A 166 16.99 -8.21 -21.48
C GLU A 166 18.36 -8.29 -20.79
N GLU A 167 18.53 -7.67 -19.61
CA GLU A 167 19.79 -7.77 -18.82
C GLU A 167 20.10 -9.19 -18.31
N ILE A 168 19.12 -10.10 -18.25
CA ILE A 168 19.32 -11.48 -17.79
C ILE A 168 19.87 -12.37 -18.92
N VAL A 169 19.66 -11.99 -20.18
CA VAL A 169 20.05 -12.78 -21.36
C VAL A 169 21.51 -12.52 -21.78
N ASP A 170 22.07 -11.38 -21.42
CA ASP A 170 23.42 -10.97 -21.83
C ASP A 170 24.56 -11.49 -20.89
N ASP A 171 24.23 -12.22 -19.82
CA ASP A 171 25.18 -12.78 -18.84
C ASP A 171 25.43 -14.31 -19.00
N GLU A 172 24.98 -14.95 -20.10
CA GLU A 172 25.36 -16.33 -20.52
C GLU A 172 26.41 -16.34 -21.65
#